data_AF-A0A9R1UL80-F1
#
_entry.id   AF-A0A9R1UL80-F1
#
_cell.length_a   1.000
_cell.length_b   1.000
_cell.length_c   1.000
_cell.angle_alpha   90.00
_cell.angle_beta   90.00
_cell.angle_gamma   90.00
#
_symmetry.space_group_name_H-M   'P 1'
#
loop_
_entity.id
_entity.type
_entity.pdbx_description
1 polymer ?
#
loop_
_entity_poly.entity_id
_entity_poly.type
_entity_poly.pdbx_seq_one_letter_code
_entity_poly.pdbx_strand_id
1 'polypeptide(L)'
;MIHASMTTSTSEEAEGVVMAIPMPGHPIARQEEEKVVDDCKPLSDLLESHDVVFLLTDTREIRWLLNLLCVNANKVTITGALWFDSFLVMRHDAGPLLSRNTSSKAETVVGSSLSVSVEEMSLGQKDSKPRLGCYFCNDVVAPVDV
;
A
#
# COMPACT_ATOMS: atom_id res chain seq x y z
N MET A 1 16.99 7.34 3.40
CA MET A 1 16.76 8.77 3.68
C MET A 1 15.87 9.31 2.59
N ILE A 2 14.56 9.29 2.78
CA ILE A 2 13.62 9.87 1.81
C ILE A 2 13.51 11.35 2.20
N HIS A 3 14.33 12.20 1.56
CA HIS A 3 14.22 13.65 1.69
C HIS A 3 13.12 14.12 0.75
N ALA A 4 11.92 14.35 1.27
CA ALA A 4 10.89 15.12 0.57
C ALA A 4 10.95 16.56 1.10
N SER A 5 11.65 17.44 0.39
CA SER A 5 11.59 18.88 0.61
C SER A 5 10.97 19.50 -0.64
N MET A 6 9.68 19.82 -0.57
CA MET A 6 9.04 20.73 -1.52
C MET A 6 8.86 22.05 -0.80
N THR A 7 9.60 23.07 -1.23
CA THR A 7 9.43 24.45 -0.77
C THR A 7 8.83 25.26 -1.91
N THR A 8 7.49 25.35 -2.00
CA THR A 8 6.81 26.40 -2.77
C THR A 8 5.38 26.68 -2.27
N SER A 9 5.15 27.94 -1.87
CA SER A 9 3.86 28.58 -1.56
C SER A 9 3.39 28.55 -0.09
N THR A 10 2.89 29.70 0.38
CA THR A 10 2.66 30.07 1.79
C THR A 10 1.40 29.44 2.42
N SER A 11 1.06 28.21 2.05
CA SER A 11 -0.13 27.47 2.51
C SER A 11 0.07 25.95 2.58
N GLU A 12 1.25 25.42 2.24
CA GLU A 12 1.49 23.97 2.25
C GLU A 12 2.03 23.52 3.61
N GLU A 13 1.31 22.61 4.28
CA GLU A 13 1.82 21.85 5.43
C GLU A 13 2.68 20.71 4.89
N ALA A 14 4.00 20.89 4.90
CA ALA A 14 4.97 19.87 4.53
C ALA A 14 5.78 19.44 5.76
N GLU A 15 5.71 18.16 6.11
CA GLU A 15 6.49 17.57 7.20
C GLU A 15 7.46 16.52 6.65
N GLY A 16 8.73 16.64 7.04
CA GLY A 16 9.77 15.66 6.71
C GLY A 16 10.09 14.78 7.90
N VAL A 17 9.78 13.49 7.82
CA VAL A 17 10.08 12.51 8.88
C VAL A 17 11.28 11.67 8.49
N VAL A 18 12.34 11.71 9.31
CA VAL A 18 13.49 10.82 9.14
C VAL A 18 13.21 9.52 9.87
N MET A 19 13.03 8.44 9.12
CA MET A 19 12.82 7.11 9.68
C MET A 19 13.55 6.04 8.88
N ALA A 20 13.87 4.93 9.56
CA ALA A 20 14.35 3.71 8.93
C ALA A 20 13.16 2.75 8.74
N ILE A 21 13.01 2.20 7.54
CA ILE A 21 11.96 1.22 7.26
C ILE A 21 12.64 -0.16 7.21
N PRO A 22 12.20 -1.14 8.03
CA PRO A 22 12.82 -2.45 8.04
C PRO A 22 12.61 -3.15 6.69
N MET A 23 13.65 -3.85 6.23
CA MET A 23 13.60 -4.63 4.99
C MET A 23 13.17 -6.07 5.32
N PRO A 24 12.01 -6.54 4.82
CA PRO A 24 11.61 -7.93 4.97
C PRO A 24 12.66 -8.90 4.42
N GLY A 25 12.91 -10.01 5.12
CA GLY A 25 13.87 -11.05 4.70
C GLY A 25 15.28 -10.88 5.27
N HIS A 26 15.57 -9.75 5.91
CA HIS A 26 16.81 -9.57 6.66
C HIS A 26 16.68 -10.18 8.07
N PRO A 27 17.67 -10.96 8.54
CA PRO A 27 17.63 -11.55 9.88
C PRO A 27 17.71 -10.47 10.95
N ILE A 28 16.83 -10.57 11.96
CA ILE A 28 16.77 -9.67 13.11
C ILE A 28 17.21 -10.46 14.34
N ALA A 29 18.12 -9.90 15.14
CA ALA A 29 18.51 -10.51 16.41
C ALA A 29 17.34 -10.39 17.41
N ARG A 30 17.16 -11.38 18.29
CA ARG A 30 16.03 -11.39 19.27
C ARG A 30 15.95 -10.12 20.12
N GLN A 31 17.09 -9.49 20.39
CA GLN A 31 17.18 -8.27 21.18
C GLN A 31 16.69 -7.03 20.42
N GLU A 32 16.62 -7.09 19.09
CA GLU A 32 16.25 -5.98 18.20
C GLU A 32 14.83 -6.11 17.65
N GLU A 33 14.15 -7.25 17.87
CA GLU A 33 12.77 -7.49 17.40
C GLU A 33 11.80 -6.42 17.90
N GLU A 34 11.83 -6.10 19.19
CA GLU A 34 10.97 -5.07 19.79
C GLU A 34 11.22 -3.69 19.18
N LYS A 35 12.50 -3.36 18.94
CA LYS A 35 12.90 -2.11 18.30
C LYS A 35 12.36 -2.01 16.87
N VAL A 36 12.43 -3.09 16.10
CA VAL A 36 11.89 -3.10 14.72
C VAL A 36 10.38 -2.90 14.73
N VAL A 37 9.67 -3.49 15.69
CA VAL A 37 8.22 -3.27 15.87
C VAL A 37 7.93 -1.82 16.23
N ASP A 38 8.72 -1.23 17.12
CA ASP A 38 8.61 0.18 17.49
C ASP A 38 8.87 1.11 16.30
N ASP A 39 9.84 0.79 15.45
CA ASP A 39 10.13 1.54 14.21
C ASP A 39 8.97 1.45 13.20
N CYS A 40 8.16 0.37 13.22
CA CYS A 40 6.99 0.21 12.35
C CYS A 40 5.76 1.01 12.79
N LYS A 41 5.62 1.32 14.08
CA LYS A 41 4.48 2.08 14.62
C LYS A 41 4.32 3.48 13.98
N PRO A 42 5.34 4.36 14.00
CA PRO A 42 5.21 5.68 13.40
C PRO A 42 4.97 5.61 11.89
N LEU A 43 5.46 4.55 11.23
CA LEU A 43 5.20 4.34 9.80
C LEU A 43 3.72 4.04 9.56
N SER A 44 3.12 3.16 10.37
CA SER A 44 1.69 2.85 10.29
C SER A 44 0.83 4.07 10.56
N ASP A 45 1.16 4.85 11.60
CA ASP A 45 0.43 6.07 11.96
C ASP A 45 0.50 7.12 10.83
N LEU A 46 1.66 7.24 10.18
CA LEU A 46 1.82 8.11 9.01
C LEU A 46 0.97 7.63 7.83
N LEU A 47 0.94 6.34 7.54
CA LEU A 47 0.11 5.79 6.46
C LEU A 47 -1.39 5.97 6.74
N GLU A 48 -1.83 5.81 8.00
CA GLU A 48 -3.22 5.97 8.39
C GLU A 48 -3.70 7.42 8.36
N SER A 49 -2.83 8.37 8.69
CA SER A 49 -3.15 9.81 8.66
C SER A 49 -3.24 10.41 7.25
N HIS A 50 -2.64 9.76 6.24
CA HIS A 50 -2.63 10.25 4.86
C HIS A 50 -3.67 9.55 3.97
N ASP A 51 -4.30 10.27 3.03
CA ASP A 51 -5.31 9.68 2.13
C ASP A 51 -4.70 8.90 0.96
N VAL A 52 -3.57 9.38 0.45
CA VAL A 52 -2.86 8.84 -0.71
C VAL A 52 -1.39 8.63 -0.35
N VAL A 53 -0.85 7.47 -0.71
CA VAL A 53 0.54 7.09 -0.40
C VAL A 53 1.33 6.89 -1.69
N PHE A 54 2.47 7.56 -1.80
CA PHE A 54 3.41 7.37 -2.90
C PHE A 54 4.58 6.48 -2.47
N LEU A 55 4.71 5.30 -3.08
CA LEU A 55 5.80 4.37 -2.82
C LEU A 55 6.93 4.62 -3.82
N LEU A 56 7.90 5.43 -3.39
CA LEU A 56 9.08 5.83 -4.17
C LEU A 56 10.38 5.21 -3.62
N THR A 57 10.27 4.07 -2.94
CA THR A 57 11.41 3.39 -2.33
C THR A 57 12.26 2.66 -3.37
N ASP A 58 13.55 2.52 -3.07
CA ASP A 58 14.55 1.94 -3.95
C ASP A 58 14.46 0.42 -4.03
N THR A 59 14.24 -0.26 -2.90
CA THR A 59 14.26 -1.73 -2.83
C THR A 59 12.89 -2.36 -3.04
N ARG A 60 12.89 -3.56 -3.65
CA ARG A 60 11.68 -4.40 -3.79
C ARG A 60 11.13 -4.86 -2.43
N GLU A 61 12.01 -5.12 -1.47
CA GLU A 61 11.64 -5.61 -0.14
C GLU A 61 10.84 -4.57 0.65
N ILE A 62 11.28 -3.31 0.67
CA ILE A 62 10.55 -2.24 1.37
C ILE A 62 9.18 -2.00 0.71
N ARG A 63 9.10 -2.07 -0.63
CA ARG A 63 7.83 -1.95 -1.34
C ARG A 63 6.83 -3.02 -0.89
N TRP A 64 7.26 -4.22 -0.53
CA TRP A 64 6.37 -5.27 -0.05
C TRP A 64 5.70 -4.88 1.26
N LEU A 65 6.50 -4.45 2.25
CA LEU A 65 5.99 -4.05 3.56
C LEU A 65 5.02 -2.86 3.44
N LEU A 66 5.40 -1.85 2.66
CA LEU A 66 4.55 -0.67 2.47
C LEU A 66 3.26 -0.99 1.72
N ASN A 67 3.31 -1.80 0.66
CA ASN A 67 2.10 -2.24 -0.03
C ASN A 67 1.17 -3.00 0.92
N LEU A 68 1.71 -3.88 1.76
CA LEU A 68 0.92 -4.63 2.74
C LEU A 68 0.21 -3.69 3.72
N LEU A 69 0.93 -2.74 4.29
CA LEU A 69 0.37 -1.76 5.23
C LEU A 69 -0.70 -0.88 4.57
N CYS A 70 -0.46 -0.40 3.35
CA CYS A 70 -1.41 0.45 2.64
C CYS A 70 -2.69 -0.30 2.25
N VAL A 71 -2.55 -1.56 1.79
CA VAL A 71 -3.71 -2.41 1.49
C VAL A 71 -4.51 -2.71 2.76
N ASN A 72 -3.84 -2.98 3.87
CA ASN A 72 -4.48 -3.20 5.18
C ASN A 72 -5.22 -1.94 5.69
N ALA A 73 -4.60 -0.77 5.55
CA ALA A 73 -5.20 0.52 5.91
C ALA A 73 -6.20 1.04 4.87
N ASN A 74 -6.44 0.27 3.79
CA ASN A 74 -7.35 0.62 2.70
C ASN A 74 -7.04 2.00 2.06
N LYS A 75 -5.76 2.25 1.77
CA LYS A 75 -5.25 3.51 1.21
C LYS A 75 -5.00 3.42 -0.28
N VAL A 76 -5.25 4.52 -1.00
CA VAL A 76 -4.88 4.63 -2.41
C VAL A 76 -3.36 4.73 -2.48
N THR A 77 -2.74 3.81 -3.21
CA THR A 77 -1.28 3.71 -3.25
C THR A 77 -0.79 3.85 -4.68
N ILE A 78 0.20 4.69 -4.90
CA ILE A 78 0.85 4.86 -6.20
C ILE A 78 2.29 4.42 -6.06
N THR A 79 2.65 3.33 -6.74
CA THR A 79 4.01 2.81 -6.76
C THR A 79 4.75 3.38 -7.97
N GLY A 80 5.87 4.06 -7.72
CA GLY A 80 6.84 4.44 -8.74
C GLY A 80 8.08 3.56 -8.62
N ALA A 81 8.49 2.94 -9.72
CA ALA A 81 9.75 2.20 -9.79
C ALA A 81 10.55 2.67 -11.00
N LEU A 82 11.85 2.88 -10.78
CA LEU A 82 12.80 3.28 -11.82
C LEU A 82 13.76 2.12 -12.07
N TRP A 83 14.05 1.90 -13.34
CA TRP A 83 15.12 1.06 -13.83
C TRP A 83 16.12 1.92 -14.64
N PHE A 84 17.12 1.28 -15.24
CA PHE A 84 18.15 1.95 -16.04
C PHE A 84 17.58 2.83 -17.17
N ASP A 85 16.68 2.26 -17.98
CA ASP A 85 16.09 2.89 -19.18
C ASP A 85 14.55 2.94 -19.15
N SER A 86 13.94 2.33 -18.13
CA SER A 86 12.51 2.09 -18.04
C SER A 86 11.96 2.52 -16.68
N PHE A 87 10.67 2.80 -16.61
CA PHE A 87 9.98 3.10 -15.35
C PHE A 87 8.61 2.42 -15.31
N LEU A 88 8.12 2.15 -14.10
CA LEU A 88 6.77 1.68 -13.83
C LEU A 88 6.08 2.68 -12.91
N VAL A 89 4.86 3.06 -13.28
CA VAL A 89 3.91 3.70 -12.38
C VAL A 89 2.65 2.86 -12.33
N MET A 90 2.29 2.39 -11.13
CA MET A 90 1.08 1.59 -10.92
C MET A 90 0.28 2.16 -9.76
N ARG A 91 -1.04 2.29 -9.94
CA ARG A 91 -1.96 2.55 -8.83
C ARG A 91 -2.52 1.24 -8.30
N HIS A 92 -2.64 1.17 -6.99
CA HIS A 92 -3.37 0.13 -6.29
C HIS A 92 -4.57 0.80 -5.65
N ASP A 93 -5.74 0.26 -5.93
CA ASP A 93 -6.97 0.80 -5.38
C ASP A 93 -7.11 0.35 -3.93
N ALA A 94 -7.53 1.28 -3.08
CA ALA A 94 -8.12 0.95 -1.79
C ALA A 94 -9.20 -0.10 -2.07
N GLY A 95 -9.16 -1.24 -1.37
CA GLY A 95 -10.16 -2.28 -1.53
C GLY A 95 -11.58 -1.68 -1.45
N PRO A 96 -12.59 -2.26 -2.14
CA PRO A 96 -13.99 -1.93 -1.93
C PRO A 96 -14.22 -1.95 -0.44
N LEU A 97 -14.33 -0.74 0.10
CA LEU A 97 -15.17 -0.47 1.23
C LEU A 97 -16.48 -1.11 0.80
N LEU A 98 -16.80 -2.25 1.41
CA LEU A 98 -18.17 -2.75 1.42
C LEU A 98 -19.01 -1.50 1.63
N SER A 99 -19.80 -1.13 0.62
CA SER A 99 -20.64 0.06 0.59
C SER A 99 -21.12 0.31 2.01
N ARG A 100 -20.55 1.32 2.68
CA ARG A 100 -20.93 1.67 4.04
C ARG A 100 -22.31 2.28 3.88
N ASN A 101 -23.32 1.43 3.87
CA ASN A 101 -24.71 1.80 3.73
C ASN A 101 -25.02 2.77 4.87
N THR A 102 -25.04 4.07 4.56
CA THR A 102 -25.63 5.07 5.43
C THR A 102 -27.14 4.89 5.39
N SER A 103 -27.62 3.89 6.12
CA SER A 103 -28.99 3.82 6.55
C SER A 103 -29.03 2.98 7.81
N SER A 104 -29.00 3.68 8.95
CA SER A 104 -29.58 3.29 10.23
C SER A 104 -29.85 1.79 10.47
N LYS A 105 -29.21 1.27 11.53
CA LYS A 105 -29.70 0.29 12.53
C LYS A 105 -28.99 -1.07 12.55
N ALA A 106 -28.21 -1.24 13.63
CA ALA A 106 -27.85 -2.46 14.39
C ALA A 106 -27.04 -3.61 13.73
N GLU A 107 -25.84 -3.81 14.29
CA GLU A 107 -25.11 -5.06 14.60
C GLU A 107 -25.27 -6.31 13.71
N THR A 108 -24.14 -6.87 13.23
CA THR A 108 -23.62 -8.20 13.64
C THR A 108 -22.23 -8.43 13.02
N VAL A 109 -21.37 -9.07 13.81
CA VAL A 109 -19.97 -9.47 13.60
C VAL A 109 -19.82 -10.58 12.54
N VAL A 110 -18.55 -10.84 12.14
CA VAL A 110 -18.00 -12.00 11.39
C VAL A 110 -17.93 -11.75 9.88
N GLY A 111 -16.82 -11.95 9.17
CA GLY A 111 -15.51 -12.52 9.47
C GLY A 111 -14.75 -12.60 8.14
N SER A 112 -13.43 -12.48 8.19
CA SER A 112 -12.54 -12.61 7.03
C SER A 112 -12.76 -13.96 6.34
N SER A 113 -13.13 -13.94 5.06
CA SER A 113 -13.06 -15.10 4.18
C SER A 113 -12.44 -14.69 2.86
N LEU A 114 -11.18 -15.09 2.69
CA LEU A 114 -10.45 -15.07 1.43
C LEU A 114 -10.96 -16.26 0.60
N SER A 115 -11.91 -16.02 -0.29
CA SER A 115 -12.25 -16.98 -1.35
C SER A 115 -11.71 -16.46 -2.67
N VAL A 116 -10.55 -16.98 -3.06
CA VAL A 116 -10.13 -17.00 -4.47
C VAL A 116 -11.06 -17.99 -5.17
N SER A 117 -11.90 -17.48 -6.06
CA SER A 117 -12.73 -18.30 -6.94
C SER A 117 -12.59 -17.73 -8.34
N VAL A 118 -11.71 -18.35 -9.13
CA VAL A 118 -11.82 -18.32 -10.59
C VAL A 118 -13.03 -19.19 -10.92
N GLU A 119 -14.13 -18.57 -11.32
CA GLU A 119 -14.95 -19.06 -12.44
C GLU A 119 -16.00 -18.01 -12.84
N GLU A 120 -16.10 -17.86 -14.16
CA GLU A 120 -17.01 -16.99 -14.90
C GLU A 120 -18.38 -17.67 -15.01
N MET A 121 -19.46 -16.98 -14.59
CA MET A 121 -20.73 -16.83 -15.33
C MET A 121 -21.82 -16.12 -14.50
N SER A 122 -22.09 -14.89 -14.92
CA SER A 122 -23.34 -14.12 -14.95
C SER A 122 -24.56 -14.55 -14.11
N LEU A 123 -25.02 -13.67 -13.21
CA LEU A 123 -26.26 -12.87 -13.38
C LEU A 123 -26.55 -12.01 -12.13
N GLY A 124 -26.36 -10.69 -12.28
CA GLY A 124 -27.16 -9.65 -11.61
C GLY A 124 -26.99 -9.42 -10.10
N GLN A 125 -26.11 -8.50 -9.70
CA GLN A 125 -26.49 -7.19 -9.13
C GLN A 125 -25.28 -6.32 -8.71
N LYS A 126 -25.23 -5.13 -9.33
CA LYS A 126 -24.73 -3.81 -8.86
C LYS A 126 -23.23 -3.58 -8.60
N ASP A 127 -22.58 -3.01 -9.62
CA ASP A 127 -21.55 -1.93 -9.55
C ASP A 127 -20.40 -2.05 -8.53
N SER A 128 -19.87 -3.25 -8.25
CA SER A 128 -18.54 -3.34 -7.67
C SER A 128 -17.49 -3.26 -8.79
N LYS A 129 -16.80 -2.13 -8.91
CA LYS A 129 -15.61 -2.03 -9.77
C LYS A 129 -14.62 -3.13 -9.37
N PRO A 130 -14.02 -3.87 -10.33
CA PRO A 130 -13.04 -4.90 -10.01
C PRO A 130 -11.85 -4.31 -9.25
N ARG A 131 -11.39 -5.00 -8.20
CA ARG A 131 -10.18 -4.61 -7.44
C ARG A 131 -8.98 -4.66 -8.37
N LEU A 132 -8.16 -3.60 -8.37
CA LEU A 132 -6.87 -3.62 -9.04
C LEU A 132 -5.86 -4.48 -8.26
N GLY A 133 -4.95 -5.12 -8.98
CA GLY A 133 -3.83 -5.85 -8.40
C GLY A 133 -2.77 -4.93 -7.79
N CYS A 134 -2.00 -5.45 -6.84
CA CYS A 134 -0.84 -4.77 -6.27
C CYS A 134 0.43 -4.98 -7.11
N TYR A 135 1.54 -4.30 -6.75
CA TYR A 135 2.84 -4.45 -7.41
C TYR A 135 3.33 -5.91 -7.39
N PHE A 136 2.88 -6.70 -6.41
CA PHE A 136 3.24 -8.10 -6.21
C PHE A 136 2.23 -9.10 -6.78
N CYS A 137 1.14 -8.64 -7.41
CA CYS A 137 0.20 -9.53 -8.11
C CYS A 137 0.76 -10.04 -9.44
N ASN A 138 1.76 -9.36 -9.99
CA ASN A 138 2.45 -9.77 -11.22
C ASN A 138 3.95 -9.73 -10.98
N ASP A 139 4.70 -10.58 -11.67
CA ASP A 139 6.15 -10.44 -11.72
C ASP A 139 6.49 -9.26 -12.63
N VAL A 140 7.09 -8.22 -12.04
CA VAL A 140 7.37 -6.96 -12.74
C VAL A 140 8.78 -7.03 -13.31
N VAL A 141 8.87 -7.07 -14.63
CA VAL A 141 10.13 -7.03 -15.39
C VAL A 141 10.09 -5.91 -16.42
N ALA A 142 11.23 -5.26 -16.67
CA ALA A 142 11.33 -4.26 -17.72
C ALA A 142 11.12 -4.92 -19.09
N PRO A 143 10.42 -4.26 -20.04
CA PRO A 143 10.35 -4.75 -21.41
C PRO A 143 11.76 -4.79 -21.99
N VAL A 144 12.09 -5.89 -22.67
CA VAL A 144 13.35 -6.01 -23.42
C VAL A 144 13.10 -5.57 -24.86
N ASP A 145 13.89 -4.61 -25.34
CA ASP A 145 13.95 -4.31 -26.76
C ASP A 145 14.59 -5.51 -27.47
N VAL A 146 13.80 -6.22 -28.28
CA VAL A 146 14.24 -7.30 -29.17
C VAL A 146 14.48 -6.80 -30.59
#